data_AF-A0A812ZGM3-F1
#
_entry.id   AF-A0A812ZGM3-F1
#
_cell.length_a   1.000
_cell.length_b   1.000
_cell.length_c   1.000
_cell.angle_alpha   90.00
_cell.angle_beta   90.00
_cell.angle_gamma   90.00
#
_symmetry.space_group_name_H-M   'P 1'
#
loop_
_entity.id
_entity.type
_entity.pdbx_description
1 polymer ?
#
loop_
_entity_poly.entity_id
_entity_poly.type
_entity_poly.pdbx_seq_one_letter_code
_entity_poly.pdbx_strand_id
1 'polypeptide(L)'
;MLNVPVEELREEVGGLCMDVFLQMLFKDNFIHADLHPGNIHFQRRRVGTDSGHFLRSELVILDAGLAVQMSAQDRRNFTDVFYALTTNDGRRAAQLMVERTPGDRSLVRDEAGFVAEVGSLVSEVCGKGFALGKVRLGECFGQLLSLACEHRVKLETSFVTVATSIIVLEGVGRQLSPIVDLAGAARPMLAEAIANRWSG
;
A
#
# COMPACT_ATOMS: atom_id res chain seq x y z
N MET A 1 -4.21 32.16 -15.90
CA MET A 1 -3.69 31.01 -15.14
C MET A 1 -3.88 31.34 -13.67
N LEU A 2 -4.58 30.50 -12.91
CA LEU A 2 -4.63 30.66 -11.45
C LEU A 2 -3.21 30.40 -10.93
N ASN A 3 -2.61 31.39 -10.28
CA ASN A 3 -1.24 31.33 -9.76
C ASN A 3 -1.26 30.52 -8.45
N VAL A 4 -1.48 29.21 -8.58
CA VAL A 4 -1.46 28.29 -7.43
C VAL A 4 0.02 28.05 -7.07
N PRO A 5 0.42 28.26 -5.81
CA PRO A 5 1.75 27.93 -5.32
C PRO A 5 2.15 26.50 -5.69
N VAL A 6 3.41 26.31 -6.07
CA VAL A 6 3.93 24.98 -6.48
C VAL A 6 3.78 23.96 -5.35
N GLU A 7 3.95 24.39 -4.10
CA GLU A 7 3.76 23.56 -2.91
C GLU A 7 2.31 23.08 -2.76
N GLU A 8 1.33 23.96 -2.96
CA GLU A 8 -0.09 23.59 -2.88
C GLU A 8 -0.49 22.62 -4.01
N LEU A 9 0.07 22.83 -5.21
CA LEU A 9 -0.12 21.90 -6.33
C LEU A 9 0.51 20.52 -6.03
N ARG A 10 1.70 20.50 -5.43
CA ARG A 10 2.40 19.28 -5.05
C ARG A 10 1.64 18.46 -4.00
N GLU A 11 1.08 19.13 -3.00
CA GLU A 11 0.23 18.49 -1.98
C GLU A 11 -1.03 17.90 -2.62
N GLU A 12 -1.69 18.64 -3.51
CA GLU A 12 -2.88 18.16 -4.22
C GLU A 12 -2.57 16.93 -5.09
N VAL A 13 -1.48 16.95 -5.86
CA VAL A 13 -1.06 15.80 -6.69
C VAL A 13 -0.75 14.61 -5.80
N GLY A 14 -0.02 14.82 -4.70
CA GLY A 14 0.32 13.76 -3.75
C GLY A 14 -0.90 13.12 -3.11
N GLY A 15 -1.87 13.93 -2.67
CA GLY A 15 -3.15 13.45 -2.13
C GLY A 15 -3.97 12.67 -3.16
N LEU A 16 -4.10 13.18 -4.38
CA LEU A 16 -4.86 12.50 -5.43
C LEU A 16 -4.21 11.16 -5.85
N CYS A 17 -2.87 11.11 -5.96
CA CYS A 17 -2.15 9.86 -6.21
C CYS A 17 -2.41 8.82 -5.11
N MET A 18 -2.42 9.26 -3.85
CA MET A 18 -2.68 8.42 -2.69
C MET A 18 -4.10 7.84 -2.73
N ASP A 19 -5.10 8.69 -2.92
CA ASP A 19 -6.51 8.30 -2.97
C ASP A 19 -6.78 7.28 -4.09
N VAL A 20 -6.27 7.57 -5.30
CA VAL A 20 -6.41 6.67 -6.46
C VAL A 20 -5.75 5.33 -6.18
N PHE A 21 -4.55 5.33 -5.60
CA PHE A 21 -3.84 4.09 -5.27
C PHE A 21 -4.60 3.23 -4.25
N LEU A 22 -5.01 3.83 -3.13
CA LEU A 22 -5.70 3.10 -2.06
C LEU A 22 -7.07 2.62 -2.53
N GLN A 23 -7.76 3.39 -3.38
CA GLN A 23 -9.03 2.97 -3.98
C GLN A 23 -8.82 1.73 -4.87
N MET A 24 -7.84 1.78 -5.77
CA MET A 24 -7.50 0.64 -6.62
C MET A 24 -7.23 -0.61 -5.76
N LEU A 25 -6.37 -0.48 -4.75
CA LEU A 25 -5.94 -1.59 -3.91
C LEU A 25 -7.07 -2.19 -3.07
N PHE A 26 -7.78 -1.37 -2.29
CA PHE A 26 -8.72 -1.85 -1.28
C PHE A 26 -10.16 -1.96 -1.75
N LYS A 27 -10.60 -1.04 -2.63
CA LYS A 27 -11.99 -0.98 -3.09
C LYS A 27 -12.20 -1.73 -4.39
N ASP A 28 -11.31 -1.53 -5.36
CA ASP A 28 -11.50 -2.03 -6.72
C ASP A 28 -10.82 -3.41 -6.93
N ASN A 29 -10.07 -3.92 -5.94
CA ASN A 29 -9.28 -5.15 -6.03
C ASN A 29 -8.37 -5.15 -7.28
N PHE A 30 -7.76 -4.00 -7.54
CA PHE A 30 -6.96 -3.71 -8.71
C PHE A 30 -5.60 -3.18 -8.25
N ILE A 31 -4.51 -3.78 -8.71
CA ILE A 31 -3.17 -3.37 -8.32
C ILE A 31 -2.42 -2.97 -9.57
N HIS A 32 -2.01 -1.70 -9.62
CA HIS A 32 -1.08 -1.22 -10.61
C HIS A 32 0.36 -1.40 -10.10
N ALA A 33 1.05 -2.41 -10.60
CA ALA A 33 2.37 -2.81 -10.09
C ALA A 33 3.48 -1.80 -10.41
N ASP A 34 3.27 -0.93 -11.39
CA ASP A 34 4.29 -0.01 -11.91
C ASP A 34 3.77 1.44 -12.03
N LEU A 35 3.12 1.93 -10.98
CA LEU A 35 2.53 3.28 -10.95
C LEU A 35 3.57 4.34 -10.56
N HIS A 36 4.65 4.45 -11.35
CA HIS A 36 5.72 5.43 -11.13
C HIS A 36 5.38 6.78 -11.83
N PRO A 37 6.08 7.90 -11.52
CA PRO A 37 5.76 9.21 -12.09
C PRO A 37 5.74 9.29 -13.62
N GLY A 38 6.42 8.39 -14.32
CA GLY A 38 6.40 8.34 -15.79
C GLY A 38 5.10 7.79 -16.37
N ASN A 39 4.34 7.01 -15.59
CA ASN A 39 3.06 6.42 -15.99
C ASN A 39 1.85 7.24 -15.49
N ILE A 40 2.08 8.42 -14.90
CA ILE A 40 1.05 9.24 -14.29
C ILE A 40 1.13 10.66 -14.85
N HIS A 41 0.00 11.19 -15.29
CA HIS A 41 -0.14 12.58 -15.69
C HIS A 41 -1.21 13.28 -14.85
N PHE A 42 -0.85 14.39 -14.22
CA PHE A 42 -1.79 15.25 -13.51
C PHE A 42 -2.30 16.36 -14.42
N GLN A 43 -3.61 16.56 -14.44
CA GLN A 43 -4.23 17.67 -15.14
C GLN A 43 -5.39 18.26 -14.34
N ARG A 44 -5.70 19.54 -14.59
CA ARG A 44 -6.92 20.19 -14.09
C ARG A 44 -7.85 20.48 -15.25
N ARG A 45 -9.00 19.81 -15.29
CA ARG A 45 -10.02 20.01 -16.34
C ARG A 45 -11.05 21.03 -15.86
N ARG A 46 -11.46 21.96 -16.74
CA ARG A 46 -12.62 22.82 -16.46
C ARG A 46 -13.89 21.98 -16.53
N VAL A 47 -14.70 22.03 -15.47
CA VAL A 47 -15.98 21.34 -15.37
C VAL A 47 -17.02 22.35 -14.92
N GLY A 48 -18.19 22.38 -15.58
CA GLY A 48 -19.28 23.29 -15.28
C GLY A 48 -19.97 23.84 -16.55
N THR A 49 -21.01 24.64 -16.35
CA THR A 49 -21.79 25.30 -17.41
C THR A 49 -21.37 26.75 -17.58
N ASP A 50 -21.92 27.45 -18.57
CA ASP A 50 -21.61 28.88 -18.84
C ASP A 50 -21.87 29.80 -17.63
N SER A 51 -22.76 29.38 -16.72
CA SER A 51 -23.12 30.06 -15.47
C SER A 51 -22.12 29.84 -14.31
N GLY A 52 -21.12 28.98 -14.46
CA GLY A 52 -20.09 28.74 -13.45
C GLY A 52 -19.23 27.51 -13.77
N HIS A 53 -17.91 27.70 -13.78
CA HIS A 53 -16.93 26.62 -13.99
C HIS A 53 -15.97 26.52 -12.82
N PHE A 54 -15.65 25.29 -12.43
CA PHE A 54 -14.60 24.98 -11.47
C PHE A 54 -13.52 24.11 -12.13
N LEU A 55 -12.33 24.08 -11.55
CA LEU A 55 -11.27 23.18 -11.97
C LEU A 55 -11.39 21.87 -11.19
N ARG A 56 -11.51 20.77 -11.91
CA ARG A 56 -11.45 19.42 -11.35
C ARG A 56 -10.05 18.87 -11.59
N SER A 57 -9.39 18.45 -10.51
CA SER A 57 -8.12 17.75 -10.58
C SER A 57 -8.33 16.30 -10.99
N GLU A 58 -7.50 15.83 -11.91
CA GLU A 58 -7.61 14.51 -12.51
C GLU A 58 -6.22 13.88 -12.61
N LEU A 59 -6.17 12.60 -12.27
CA LEU A 59 -5.02 11.75 -12.47
C LEU A 59 -5.26 10.86 -13.68
N VAL A 60 -4.42 10.98 -14.69
CA VAL A 60 -4.47 10.18 -15.91
C VAL A 60 -3.36 9.13 -15.81
N ILE A 61 -3.76 7.85 -15.83
CA ILE A 61 -2.84 6.73 -15.86
C ILE A 61 -2.52 6.42 -17.33
N LEU A 62 -1.25 6.45 -17.70
CA LEU A 62 -0.79 6.36 -19.09
C LEU A 62 -0.50 4.92 -19.54
N ASP A 63 -0.03 4.09 -18.61
CA ASP A 63 0.25 2.67 -18.83
C ASP A 63 -0.66 1.86 -17.91
N ALA A 64 -1.17 0.73 -18.41
CA ALA A 64 -1.93 -0.25 -17.63
C ALA A 64 -1.43 -1.69 -17.88
N GLY A 65 -0.25 -1.84 -18.49
CA GLY A 65 0.32 -3.12 -18.90
C GLY A 65 0.71 -4.04 -17.75
N LEU A 66 0.94 -3.48 -16.55
CA LEU A 66 1.28 -4.21 -15.33
C LEU A 66 0.21 -4.03 -14.25
N ALA A 67 -1.03 -4.35 -14.62
CA ALA A 67 -2.16 -4.35 -13.70
C ALA A 67 -2.65 -5.78 -13.40
N VAL A 68 -2.89 -6.07 -12.12
CA VAL A 68 -3.36 -7.40 -11.67
C VAL A 68 -4.55 -7.27 -10.74
N GLN A 69 -5.37 -8.32 -10.68
CA GLN A 69 -6.42 -8.48 -9.69
C GLN A 69 -6.09 -9.67 -8.81
N MET A 70 -6.39 -9.57 -7.51
CA MET A 70 -6.22 -10.69 -6.59
C MET A 70 -7.40 -11.64 -6.72
N SER A 71 -7.15 -12.95 -6.61
CA SER A 71 -8.24 -13.91 -6.42
C SER A 71 -8.96 -13.64 -5.10
N ALA A 72 -10.17 -14.16 -4.92
CA ALA A 72 -10.89 -14.00 -3.66
C ALA A 72 -10.11 -14.58 -2.46
N GLN A 73 -9.33 -15.65 -2.68
CA GLN A 73 -8.49 -16.24 -1.65
C GLN A 73 -7.29 -15.35 -1.32
N ASP A 74 -6.59 -14.86 -2.34
CA ASP A 74 -5.43 -13.99 -2.15
C ASP A 74 -5.84 -12.69 -1.46
N ARG A 75 -6.99 -12.13 -1.85
CA ARG A 75 -7.55 -10.94 -1.20
C ARG A 75 -7.80 -11.18 0.28
N ARG A 76 -8.45 -12.28 0.66
CA ARG A 76 -8.61 -12.66 2.09
C ARG A 76 -7.27 -12.83 2.78
N ASN A 77 -6.33 -13.51 2.12
CA ASN A 77 -5.01 -13.77 2.67
C ASN A 77 -4.27 -12.47 3.00
N PHE A 78 -4.26 -11.55 2.03
CA PHE A 78 -3.68 -10.22 2.16
C PHE A 78 -4.38 -9.41 3.25
N THR A 79 -5.72 -9.37 3.27
CA THR A 79 -6.47 -8.62 4.28
C THR A 79 -6.16 -9.08 5.71
N ASP A 80 -6.05 -10.39 5.97
CA ASP A 80 -5.74 -10.88 7.32
C ASP A 80 -4.30 -10.51 7.75
N VAL A 81 -3.32 -10.61 6.85
CA VAL A 81 -1.94 -10.21 7.14
C VAL A 81 -1.88 -8.70 7.39
N PHE A 82 -2.51 -7.92 6.52
CA PHE A 82 -2.54 -6.47 6.62
C PHE A 82 -3.26 -6.01 7.91
N TYR A 83 -4.38 -6.65 8.26
CA TYR A 83 -5.08 -6.40 9.51
C TYR A 83 -4.17 -6.60 10.72
N ALA A 84 -3.49 -7.76 10.80
CA ALA A 84 -2.55 -8.05 11.87
C ALA A 84 -1.44 -6.99 11.97
N LEU A 85 -0.88 -6.54 10.85
CA LEU A 85 0.11 -5.45 10.84
C LEU A 85 -0.47 -4.13 11.39
N THR A 86 -1.69 -3.76 10.98
CA THR A 86 -2.33 -2.50 11.42
C THR A 86 -2.74 -2.49 12.89
N THR A 87 -3.01 -3.66 13.47
CA THR A 87 -3.30 -3.83 14.90
C THR A 87 -2.04 -4.08 15.73
N ASN A 88 -0.85 -3.84 15.16
CA ASN A 88 0.44 -4.05 15.80
C ASN A 88 0.68 -5.50 16.26
N ASP A 89 0.08 -6.47 15.57
CA ASP A 89 0.27 -7.91 15.80
C ASP A 89 1.19 -8.50 14.73
N GLY A 90 2.46 -8.10 14.77
CA GLY A 90 3.47 -8.57 13.81
C GLY A 90 3.73 -10.07 13.88
N ARG A 91 3.56 -10.68 15.07
CA ARG A 91 3.70 -12.14 15.22
C ARG A 91 2.58 -12.86 14.49
N ARG A 92 1.33 -12.40 14.60
CA ARG A 92 0.23 -12.98 13.85
C ARG A 92 0.41 -12.79 12.35
N ALA A 93 0.87 -11.63 11.91
CA ALA A 93 1.18 -11.39 10.50
C ALA A 93 2.21 -12.41 9.97
N ALA A 94 3.28 -12.66 10.72
CA ALA A 94 4.30 -13.63 10.36
C ALA A 94 3.77 -15.07 10.32
N GLN A 95 2.97 -15.48 11.32
CA GLN A 95 2.32 -16.79 11.34
C GLN A 95 1.45 -17.00 10.10
N LEU A 96 0.64 -16.00 9.73
CA LEU A 96 -0.20 -16.05 8.53
C LEU A 96 0.63 -16.20 7.26
N MET A 97 1.80 -15.55 7.16
CA MET A 97 2.72 -15.72 6.02
C MET A 97 3.27 -17.14 5.92
N VAL A 98 3.62 -17.75 7.06
CA VAL A 98 4.13 -19.14 7.09
C VAL A 98 3.00 -20.15 6.85
N GLU A 99 1.81 -19.93 7.41
CA GLU A 99 0.57 -20.71 7.17
C GLU A 99 0.20 -20.79 5.69
N ARG A 100 0.51 -19.72 4.96
CA ARG A 100 0.06 -19.53 3.57
C ARG A 100 1.23 -19.52 2.58
N THR A 101 2.39 -20.03 3.00
CA THR A 101 3.56 -20.10 2.12
C THR A 101 3.24 -21.01 0.93
N PRO A 102 3.45 -20.59 -0.32
CA PRO A 102 3.20 -21.44 -1.48
C PRO A 102 4.13 -22.66 -1.52
N GLY A 103 3.57 -23.83 -1.81
CA GLY A 103 4.32 -25.07 -1.98
C GLY A 103 4.58 -25.82 -0.68
N ASP A 104 5.72 -26.49 -0.60
CA ASP A 104 6.05 -27.37 0.53
C ASP A 104 6.52 -26.57 1.75
N ARG A 105 5.67 -26.49 2.77
CA ARG A 105 5.94 -25.81 4.04
C ARG A 105 7.10 -26.44 4.81
N SER A 106 7.45 -27.71 4.58
CA SER A 106 8.61 -28.33 5.23
C SER A 106 9.95 -27.68 4.84
N LEU A 107 9.96 -26.88 3.77
CA LEU A 107 11.12 -26.11 3.33
C LEU A 107 11.34 -24.82 4.13
N VAL A 108 10.35 -24.38 4.91
CA VAL A 108 10.48 -23.23 5.80
C VAL A 108 11.48 -23.57 6.89
N ARG A 109 12.47 -22.70 7.05
CA ARG A 109 13.54 -22.84 8.03
C ARG A 109 13.22 -21.97 9.23
N ASP A 110 13.27 -22.56 10.42
CA ASP A 110 13.14 -21.85 11.69
C ASP A 110 11.93 -20.90 11.72
N GLU A 111 10.73 -21.48 11.63
CA GLU A 111 9.47 -20.73 11.69
C GLU A 111 9.36 -19.87 12.96
N ALA A 112 9.85 -20.36 14.10
CA ALA A 112 9.82 -19.64 15.35
C ALA A 112 10.71 -18.38 15.30
N GLY A 113 11.91 -18.49 14.73
CA GLY A 113 12.80 -17.36 14.46
C GLY A 113 12.14 -16.32 13.57
N PHE A 114 11.59 -16.74 12.42
CA PHE A 114 10.90 -15.84 11.49
C PHE A 114 9.77 -15.05 12.18
N VAL A 115 8.92 -15.74 12.96
CA VAL A 115 7.82 -15.09 13.70
C VAL A 115 8.32 -14.09 14.74
N ALA A 116 9.42 -14.41 15.43
CA ALA A 116 10.00 -13.52 16.43
C ALA A 116 10.63 -12.26 15.80
N GLU A 117 11.34 -12.42 14.67
CA GLU A 117 12.02 -11.34 13.98
C GLU A 117 11.04 -10.40 13.27
N VAL A 118 10.05 -10.94 12.56
CA VAL A 118 8.97 -10.12 11.97
C VAL A 118 8.18 -9.40 13.06
N GLY A 119 7.89 -10.07 14.19
CA GLY A 119 7.24 -9.43 15.33
C GLY A 119 8.05 -8.24 15.88
N SER A 120 9.38 -8.38 15.95
CA SER A 120 10.29 -7.32 16.41
C SER A 120 10.36 -6.17 15.42
N LEU A 121 10.44 -6.47 14.11
CA LEU A 121 10.41 -5.49 13.02
C LEU A 121 9.14 -4.63 13.09
N VAL A 122 7.97 -5.27 13.20
CA VAL A 122 6.69 -4.55 13.28
C VAL A 122 6.61 -3.72 14.57
N SER A 123 7.09 -4.25 15.70
CA SER A 123 7.10 -3.52 16.96
C SER A 123 8.01 -2.29 16.91
N GLU A 124 9.17 -2.38 16.24
CA GLU A 124 10.08 -1.24 16.06
C GLU A 124 9.44 -0.15 15.20
N VAL A 125 8.75 -0.55 14.12
CA VAL A 125 8.06 0.37 13.21
C VAL A 125 6.86 1.03 13.89
N CYS A 126 6.04 0.26 14.61
CA CYS A 126 4.85 0.78 15.29
C CYS A 126 5.18 1.58 16.55
N GLY A 127 6.26 1.22 17.26
CA GLY A 127 6.74 1.91 18.46
C GLY A 127 7.25 3.33 18.21
N LYS A 128 7.64 3.64 16.97
CA LYS A 128 7.98 5.00 16.52
C LYS A 128 6.74 5.86 16.22
N GLY A 129 5.54 5.31 16.44
CA GLY A 129 4.27 5.88 16.03
C GLY A 129 4.09 5.74 14.51
N PHE A 130 2.93 5.26 14.07
CA PHE A 130 2.49 5.38 12.68
C PHE A 130 2.23 6.86 12.34
N ALA A 131 3.25 7.72 12.44
CA ALA A 131 3.32 9.00 11.76
C ALA A 131 4.08 8.71 10.47
N LEU A 132 3.36 8.34 9.41
CA LEU A 132 3.95 7.72 8.22
C LEU A 132 4.81 8.65 7.38
N GLY A 133 4.88 9.93 7.72
CA GLY A 133 5.92 10.82 7.20
C GLY A 133 7.35 10.45 7.64
N LYS A 134 7.55 9.67 8.72
CA LYS A 134 8.88 9.27 9.23
C LYS A 134 9.21 7.79 9.09
N VAL A 135 8.21 6.94 8.89
CA VAL A 135 8.41 5.50 8.72
C VAL A 135 8.82 5.23 7.27
N ARG A 136 9.96 4.58 7.07
CA ARG A 136 10.41 4.15 5.74
C ARG A 136 9.80 2.79 5.44
N LEU A 137 8.54 2.77 4.98
CA LEU A 137 7.81 1.52 4.73
C LEU A 137 8.57 0.62 3.77
N GLY A 138 9.26 1.18 2.78
CA GLY A 138 10.08 0.41 1.85
C GLY A 138 11.31 -0.22 2.49
N GLU A 139 11.90 0.40 3.52
CA GLU A 139 12.94 -0.26 4.32
C GLU A 139 12.33 -1.41 5.13
N CYS A 140 11.16 -1.21 5.74
CA CYS A 140 10.45 -2.26 6.47
C CYS A 140 10.06 -3.44 5.57
N PHE A 141 9.50 -3.18 4.39
CA PHE A 141 9.17 -4.22 3.41
C PHE A 141 10.43 -4.90 2.87
N GLY A 142 11.51 -4.16 2.63
CA GLY A 142 12.81 -4.74 2.25
C GLY A 142 13.40 -5.66 3.31
N GLN A 143 13.30 -5.28 4.59
CA GLN A 143 13.68 -6.12 5.73
C GLN A 143 12.79 -7.37 5.81
N LEU A 144 11.47 -7.22 5.69
CA LEU A 144 10.53 -8.34 5.67
C LEU A 144 10.84 -9.33 4.53
N LEU A 145 11.12 -8.84 3.31
CA LEU A 145 11.51 -9.68 2.18
C LEU A 145 12.84 -10.40 2.43
N SER A 146 13.80 -9.73 3.06
CA SER A 146 15.08 -10.36 3.47
C SER A 146 14.85 -11.50 4.47
N LEU A 147 14.03 -11.26 5.51
CA LEU A 147 13.66 -12.28 6.50
C LEU A 147 12.93 -13.46 5.84
N ALA A 148 12.00 -13.18 4.92
CA ALA A 148 11.28 -14.22 4.19
C ALA A 148 12.23 -15.08 3.34
N CYS A 149 13.21 -14.47 2.67
CA CYS A 149 14.25 -15.18 1.94
C CYS A 149 15.15 -16.03 2.86
N GLU A 150 15.60 -15.47 4.00
CA GLU A 150 16.47 -16.15 4.96
C GLU A 150 15.82 -17.39 5.56
N HIS A 151 14.55 -17.28 5.96
CA HIS A 151 13.75 -18.36 6.51
C HIS A 151 13.05 -19.23 5.46
N ARG A 152 13.28 -18.95 4.16
CA ARG A 152 12.63 -19.65 3.04
C ARG A 152 11.10 -19.64 3.08
N VAL A 153 10.54 -18.59 3.66
CA VAL A 153 9.10 -18.31 3.60
C VAL A 153 8.82 -17.70 2.24
N LYS A 154 8.18 -18.46 1.36
CA LYS A 154 7.70 -17.95 0.08
C LYS A 154 6.49 -17.07 0.34
N LEU A 155 6.51 -15.86 -0.22
CA LEU A 155 5.39 -14.94 -0.19
C LEU A 155 4.58 -15.08 -1.47
N GLU A 156 3.27 -14.92 -1.36
CA GLU A 156 2.38 -14.87 -2.52
C GLU A 156 2.76 -13.70 -3.45
N THR A 157 2.65 -13.92 -4.76
CA THR A 157 3.00 -12.89 -5.76
C THR A 157 2.20 -11.62 -5.54
N SER A 158 0.92 -11.75 -5.19
CA SER A 158 0.06 -10.61 -4.88
C SER A 158 0.59 -9.77 -3.71
N PHE A 159 1.20 -10.39 -2.69
CA PHE A 159 1.78 -9.67 -1.57
C PHE A 159 2.99 -8.85 -2.02
N VAL A 160 3.86 -9.45 -2.84
CA VAL A 160 5.03 -8.77 -3.42
C VAL A 160 4.59 -7.62 -4.32
N THR A 161 3.56 -7.80 -5.15
CA THR A 161 3.03 -6.73 -6.00
C THR A 161 2.52 -5.55 -5.17
N VAL A 162 1.74 -5.80 -4.11
CA VAL A 162 1.26 -4.72 -3.25
C VAL A 162 2.41 -4.03 -2.52
N ALA A 163 3.37 -4.79 -2.00
CA ALA A 163 4.56 -4.24 -1.34
C ALA A 163 5.35 -3.31 -2.29
N THR A 164 5.59 -3.75 -3.53
CA THR A 164 6.25 -2.95 -4.57
C THR A 164 5.46 -1.68 -4.87
N SER A 165 4.14 -1.76 -5.02
CA SER A 165 3.33 -0.58 -5.28
C SER A 165 3.34 0.41 -4.11
N ILE A 166 3.37 -0.05 -2.86
CA ILE A 166 3.52 0.80 -1.67
C ILE A 166 4.90 1.49 -1.66
N ILE A 167 5.97 0.78 -2.02
CA ILE A 167 7.32 1.34 -2.15
C ILE A 167 7.37 2.44 -3.20
N VAL A 168 6.78 2.18 -4.38
CA VAL A 168 6.69 3.17 -5.46
C VAL A 168 5.90 4.39 -4.99
N LEU A 169 4.76 4.19 -4.32
CA LEU A 169 3.95 5.26 -3.78
C LEU A 169 4.68 6.07 -2.70
N GLU A 170 5.44 5.43 -1.82
CA GLU A 170 6.29 6.13 -0.84
C GLU A 170 7.35 6.98 -1.54
N GLY A 171 7.96 6.46 -2.60
CA GLY A 171 8.91 7.19 -3.44
C GLY A 171 8.27 8.43 -4.09
N VAL A 172 7.07 8.27 -4.65
CA VAL A 172 6.27 9.35 -5.26
C VAL A 172 5.84 10.37 -4.20
N GLY A 173 5.33 9.90 -3.06
CA GLY A 173 4.87 10.71 -1.93
C GLY A 173 6.00 11.56 -1.37
N ARG A 174 7.21 11.01 -1.19
CA ARG A 174 8.38 11.79 -0.76
C ARG A 174 8.78 12.91 -1.72
N GLN A 175 8.63 12.68 -3.02
CA GLN A 175 8.98 13.68 -4.04
C GLN A 175 7.92 14.78 -4.15
N LEU A 176 6.65 14.45 -3.90
CA LEU A 176 5.52 15.37 -4.04
C LEU A 176 5.20 16.08 -2.72
N SER A 177 4.97 15.38 -1.63
CA SER A 177 4.76 16.00 -0.31
C SER A 177 5.25 15.07 0.82
N PRO A 178 6.34 15.43 1.53
CA PRO A 178 6.90 14.61 2.61
C PRO A 178 6.01 14.52 3.87
N ILE A 179 4.81 15.10 3.84
CA ILE A 179 3.88 15.21 4.98
C ILE A 179 2.71 14.22 4.85
N VAL A 180 2.55 13.52 3.71
CA VAL A 180 1.39 12.64 3.48
C VAL A 180 1.45 11.41 4.39
N ASP A 181 0.44 11.26 5.25
CA ASP A 181 0.30 10.17 6.21
C ASP A 181 -0.41 8.95 5.58
N LEU A 182 0.35 8.09 4.91
CA LEU A 182 -0.16 6.94 4.15
C LEU A 182 -1.06 5.98 4.97
N ALA A 183 -0.72 5.61 6.21
CA ALA A 183 -1.61 4.76 7.01
C ALA A 183 -2.78 5.53 7.65
N GLY A 184 -2.65 6.84 7.89
CA GLY A 184 -3.80 7.67 8.23
C GLY A 184 -4.86 7.60 7.13
N ALA A 185 -4.44 7.73 5.87
CA ALA A 185 -5.30 7.61 4.69
C ALA A 185 -5.85 6.18 4.50
N ALA A 186 -5.04 5.15 4.77
CA ALA A 186 -5.46 3.75 4.61
C ALA A 186 -6.48 3.30 5.68
N ARG A 187 -6.43 3.83 6.91
CA ARG A 187 -7.31 3.44 8.04
C ARG A 187 -8.82 3.37 7.71
N PRO A 188 -9.47 4.40 7.16
CA PRO A 188 -10.89 4.34 6.85
C PRO A 188 -11.22 3.31 5.77
N MET A 189 -10.37 3.19 4.75
CA MET A 189 -10.56 2.22 3.65
C MET A 189 -10.39 0.78 4.13
N LEU A 190 -9.51 0.56 5.10
CA LEU A 190 -9.35 -0.73 5.78
C LEU A 190 -10.56 -1.07 6.64
N ALA A 191 -11.08 -0.09 7.40
CA ALA A 191 -12.29 -0.30 8.20
C ALA A 191 -13.47 -0.69 7.31
N GLU A 192 -13.62 -0.07 6.14
CA GLU A 192 -14.63 -0.42 5.14
C GLU A 192 -14.39 -1.81 4.53
N ALA A 193 -13.15 -2.14 4.14
CA ALA A 193 -12.80 -3.46 3.61
C ALA A 193 -13.05 -4.59 4.64
N ILE A 194 -12.80 -4.33 5.92
CA ILE A 194 -13.08 -5.25 7.04
C ILE A 194 -14.58 -5.32 7.32
N ALA A 195 -15.33 -4.22 7.23
CA ALA A 195 -16.79 -4.22 7.40
C ALA A 195 -17.47 -5.05 6.31
N ASN A 196 -17.04 -4.90 5.06
CA ASN A 196 -17.52 -5.68 3.92
C ASN A 196 -17.18 -7.18 4.00
N ARG A 197 -16.31 -7.61 4.93
CA ARG A 197 -16.05 -9.02 5.28
C ARG A 197 -17.27 -9.72 5.89
N TRP A 198 -18.17 -8.97 6.53
CA TRP A 198 -19.30 -9.50 7.31
C TRP A 198 -20.66 -9.34 6.62
N SER A 199 -20.66 -8.79 5.40
CA SER A 199 -21.86 -8.46 4.62
C SER A 199 -22.16 -9.44 3.47
N GLY A 200 -21.34 -10.49 3.30
CA GLY A 200 -21.42 -11.43 2.18
C GLY A 200 -21.21 -12.88 2.58
#